data_AF-A0A925HYF6-F1
#
_entry.id   AF-A0A925HYF6-F1
#
_cell.length_a   1.000
_cell.length_b   1.000
_cell.length_c   1.000
_cell.angle_alpha   90.00
_cell.angle_beta   90.00
_cell.angle_gamma   90.00
#
_symmetry.space_group_name_H-M   'P 1'
#
loop_
_entity.id
_entity.type
_entity.pdbx_description
1 polymer ?
#
loop_
_entity_poly.entity_id
_entity_poly.type
_entity_poly.pdbx_seq_one_letter_code
_entity_poly.pdbx_strand_id
1 'polypeptide(L)'
;MSRVKAEAARIRPIADEAAKIGGSVGLYNHGGWFGEPENQIAIIEELKLPNVGIVYNQHHGHDHLDRFPELLKKMLPHLYVLNLNGMMPDGERRGQKILPLGQGELDLKLLKIIAESGYQGPIGILGHTQDDAEQRLQDNLDGLAWLVKQLEGKEPGPRPKPRTPVPVPQRATIAAPSETPGWLIAGRKEYRQPPLTVDCHVKLVQKGTYNILVASETKPSGRHWEVFSMAGSGTLTAYLPGYQPDHVNSTALIADGEWHEVAMQFAADRVKLFVDGKEVANQEVKARGAAGVDGNLAIGRIVEGGIGSEGEFAWVRLTAGIAKIRKPDDKPSSADEKTMGLWIFKDAGKDVPDATPSRNPARPVASNFTPLGLPQDDAHVHGAAAHASHANNASPAAPLPALLAEYDAKLVAELVASAKKDGNARRGLAVYRAARFACLSCHQAGKFGGAVGPALSDAGKRLKPEETAEAILWPTRLVKPEYVSWLVQLDDGRSLQGYKKAETPDELTLLDPAGPTTHVISKDEIAGQKEVGTLMPDGLAAAMTGSQRRDLLR
;
A
#
# COMPACT_ATOMS: atom_id res chain seq x y z
N MET A 1 0.50 27.07 8.98
CA MET A 1 1.39 26.88 10.14
C MET A 1 2.09 25.52 10.00
N SER A 2 3.41 25.43 10.14
CA SER A 2 4.16 24.18 9.88
C SER A 2 3.96 23.15 10.99
N ARG A 3 3.86 21.86 10.62
CA ARG A 3 3.63 20.73 11.55
C ARG A 3 4.67 20.66 12.68
N VAL A 4 5.93 21.00 12.39
CA VAL A 4 7.03 21.11 13.37
C VAL A 4 6.67 22.08 14.50
N LYS A 5 6.13 23.27 14.19
CA LYS A 5 5.71 24.25 15.19
C LYS A 5 4.57 23.73 16.06
N ALA A 6 3.62 23.01 15.47
CA ALA A 6 2.52 22.41 16.20
C ALA A 6 3.01 21.33 17.18
N GLU A 7 3.94 20.46 16.77
CA GLU A 7 4.53 19.46 17.68
C GLU A 7 5.43 20.09 18.74
N ALA A 8 6.25 21.09 18.38
CA ALA A 8 7.04 21.85 19.35
C ALA A 8 6.14 22.51 20.40
N ALA A 9 5.02 23.11 20.00
CA ALA A 9 4.05 23.68 20.94
C ALA A 9 3.41 22.61 21.85
N ARG A 10 3.19 21.38 21.36
CA ARG A 10 2.69 20.26 22.17
C ARG A 10 3.73 19.74 23.16
N ILE A 11 5.00 19.70 22.77
CA ILE A 11 6.09 19.15 23.61
C ILE A 11 6.58 20.17 24.65
N ARG A 12 6.56 21.47 24.34
CA ARG A 12 7.04 22.53 25.23
C ARG A 12 6.53 22.41 26.68
N PRO A 13 5.21 22.32 26.96
CA PRO A 13 4.75 22.23 28.35
C PRO A 13 5.31 21.00 29.07
N ILE A 14 5.49 19.87 28.37
CA ILE A 14 6.10 18.66 28.95
C ILE A 14 7.57 18.91 29.29
N ALA A 15 8.31 19.55 28.39
CA ALA A 15 9.71 19.89 28.60
C ALA A 15 9.91 20.92 29.72
N ASP A 16 9.01 21.90 29.83
CA ASP A 16 9.03 22.91 30.88
C ASP A 16 8.75 22.29 32.26
N GLU A 17 7.77 21.38 32.37
CA GLU A 17 7.52 20.64 33.63
C GLU A 17 8.67 19.68 33.97
N ALA A 18 9.23 18.99 32.98
CA ALA A 18 10.39 18.12 33.19
C ALA A 18 11.59 18.92 33.73
N ALA A 19 11.84 20.12 33.19
CA ALA A 19 12.93 20.98 33.64
C ALA A 19 12.80 21.37 35.12
N LYS A 20 11.59 21.60 35.63
CA LYS A 20 11.35 21.97 37.05
C LYS A 20 11.79 20.88 38.03
N ILE A 21 11.80 19.63 37.59
CA ILE A 21 12.24 18.47 38.39
C ILE A 21 13.65 17.98 37.99
N GLY A 22 14.40 18.75 37.19
CA GLY A 22 15.73 18.38 36.71
C GLY A 22 15.72 17.26 35.66
N GLY A 23 14.58 17.01 35.01
CA GLY A 23 14.37 15.99 34.00
C GLY A 23 14.53 16.48 32.56
N SER A 24 14.68 15.51 31.65
CA SER A 24 14.80 15.71 30.20
C SER A 24 13.72 14.92 29.47
N VAL A 25 13.36 15.38 28.26
CA VAL A 25 12.37 14.75 27.39
C VAL A 25 13.05 14.10 26.20
N GLY A 26 12.85 12.79 26.03
CA GLY A 26 13.34 12.03 24.88
C GLY A 26 12.26 11.83 23.81
N LEU A 27 12.51 12.28 22.58
CA LEU A 27 11.66 12.03 21.42
C LEU A 27 11.92 10.62 20.90
N TYR A 28 10.91 9.76 21.02
CA TYR A 28 10.99 8.35 20.67
C TYR A 28 10.57 8.11 19.22
N ASN A 29 11.39 7.43 18.41
CA ASN A 29 11.19 7.24 16.97
C ASN A 29 10.12 6.21 16.56
N HIS A 30 8.88 6.31 17.06
CA HIS A 30 7.82 5.32 16.82
C HIS A 30 7.10 5.49 15.46
N GLY A 31 7.82 5.27 14.36
CA GLY A 31 7.28 5.27 12.99
C GLY A 31 6.48 6.53 12.60
N GLY A 32 5.82 6.46 11.44
CA GLY A 32 5.06 7.58 10.90
C GLY A 32 5.91 8.85 10.72
N TRP A 33 5.28 10.02 10.68
CA TRP A 33 6.02 11.27 10.47
C TRP A 33 6.90 11.66 11.67
N PHE A 34 6.41 11.49 12.91
CA PHE A 34 7.15 11.86 14.11
C PHE A 34 8.35 10.94 14.36
N GLY A 35 8.28 9.68 13.91
CA GLY A 35 9.36 8.71 14.07
C GLY A 35 10.56 8.92 13.16
N GLU A 36 10.46 9.77 12.13
CA GLU A 36 11.59 10.11 11.27
C GLU A 36 12.58 11.03 12.02
N PRO A 37 13.86 10.66 12.15
CA PRO A 37 14.84 11.43 12.93
C PRO A 37 14.99 12.89 12.48
N GLU A 38 14.92 13.17 11.18
CA GLU A 38 15.02 14.56 10.71
C GLU A 38 13.86 15.44 11.18
N ASN A 39 12.66 14.88 11.35
CA ASN A 39 11.53 15.62 11.89
C ASN A 39 11.71 15.87 13.40
N GLN A 40 12.25 14.91 14.14
CA GLN A 40 12.58 15.08 15.56
C GLN A 40 13.64 16.16 15.77
N ILE A 41 14.70 16.17 14.95
CA ILE A 41 15.73 17.22 14.94
C ILE A 41 15.08 18.58 14.68
N ALA A 42 14.24 18.71 13.66
CA ALA A 42 13.55 19.97 13.36
C ALA A 42 12.66 20.45 14.52
N ILE A 43 12.02 19.54 15.26
CA ILE A 43 11.24 19.88 16.45
C ILE A 43 12.13 20.38 17.59
N ILE A 44 13.26 19.71 17.84
CA ILE A 44 14.25 20.12 18.86
C ILE A 44 14.80 21.52 18.53
N GLU A 45 15.13 21.78 17.26
CA GLU A 45 15.61 23.07 16.78
C GLU A 45 14.55 24.18 16.90
N GLU A 46 13.26 23.87 16.68
CA GLU A 46 12.15 24.82 16.89
C GLU A 46 11.90 25.08 18.38
N LEU A 47 12.02 24.05 19.23
CA LEU A 47 11.86 24.18 20.69
C LEU A 47 12.96 25.05 21.31
N LYS A 48 14.21 24.93 20.85
CA LYS A 48 15.37 25.62 21.44
C LYS A 48 15.47 25.42 22.96
N LEU A 49 15.09 24.22 23.42
CA LEU A 49 15.16 23.82 24.82
C LEU A 49 16.36 22.88 25.02
N PRO A 50 17.16 23.05 26.08
CA PRO A 50 18.36 22.24 26.30
C PRO A 50 18.06 20.82 26.80
N ASN A 51 16.86 20.59 27.33
CA ASN A 51 16.45 19.32 27.95
C ASN A 51 15.55 18.46 27.04
N VAL A 52 15.64 18.64 25.72
CA VAL A 52 14.92 17.81 24.74
C VAL A 52 15.91 17.18 23.76
N GLY A 53 15.83 15.87 23.59
CA GLY A 53 16.74 15.09 22.74
C GLY A 53 16.05 13.87 22.12
N ILE A 54 16.81 13.01 21.45
CA ILE A 54 16.31 11.83 20.72
C ILE A 54 16.61 10.57 21.51
N VAL A 55 15.63 9.68 21.59
CA VAL A 55 15.80 8.28 22.01
C VAL A 55 15.56 7.42 20.79
N TYR A 56 16.65 6.94 20.18
CA TYR A 56 16.59 6.17 18.93
C TYR A 56 16.54 4.67 19.21
N ASN A 57 15.54 4.00 18.66
CA ASN A 57 15.28 2.58 18.81
C ASN A 57 15.42 1.89 17.46
N GLN A 58 16.35 0.94 17.36
CA GLN A 58 16.64 0.25 16.10
C GLN A 58 15.43 -0.48 15.49
N HIS A 59 14.60 -1.14 16.31
CA HIS A 59 13.41 -1.86 15.83
C HIS A 59 12.33 -1.01 15.16
N HIS A 60 12.35 0.32 15.31
CA HIS A 60 11.49 1.21 14.52
C HIS A 60 12.20 1.81 13.31
N GLY A 61 13.49 1.52 13.15
CA GLY A 61 14.34 2.02 12.07
C GLY A 61 14.62 1.00 10.97
N HIS A 62 13.74 0.00 10.75
CA HIS A 62 13.92 -0.96 9.62
C HIS A 62 14.00 -0.23 8.28
N ASP A 63 13.14 0.76 8.04
CA ASP A 63 13.19 1.59 6.84
C ASP A 63 14.35 2.60 6.83
N HIS A 64 15.07 2.74 7.94
CA HIS A 64 16.22 3.63 8.08
C HIS A 64 17.56 2.95 7.76
N LEU A 65 17.61 1.60 7.72
CA LEU A 65 18.85 0.82 7.67
C LEU A 65 19.80 1.23 6.54
N ASP A 66 19.26 1.54 5.36
CA ASP A 66 20.02 1.95 4.18
C ASP A 66 20.68 3.33 4.32
N ARG A 67 20.15 4.19 5.20
CA ARG A 67 20.59 5.57 5.42
C ARG A 67 21.00 5.82 6.88
N PHE A 68 21.18 4.76 7.65
CA PHE A 68 21.46 4.83 9.08
C PHE A 68 22.77 5.56 9.42
N PRO A 69 23.89 5.37 8.69
CA PRO A 69 25.13 6.14 8.95
C PRO A 69 24.92 7.66 8.85
N GLU A 70 24.24 8.11 7.79
CA GLU A 70 23.99 9.52 7.55
C GLU A 70 22.98 10.08 8.55
N LEU A 71 21.97 9.30 8.92
CA LEU A 71 21.02 9.66 9.97
C LEU A 71 21.69 9.77 11.33
N LEU A 72 22.52 8.80 11.71
CA LEU A 72 23.22 8.81 12.99
C LEU A 72 24.07 10.06 13.12
N LYS A 73 24.82 10.43 12.07
CA LYS A 73 25.61 11.67 12.05
C LYS A 73 24.76 12.92 12.31
N LYS A 74 23.54 12.99 11.77
CA LYS A 74 22.60 14.10 12.02
C LYS A 74 22.01 14.05 13.43
N MET A 75 21.73 12.86 13.94
CA MET A 75 21.17 12.68 15.27
C MET A 75 22.18 12.96 16.39
N LEU A 76 23.47 12.69 16.19
CA LEU A 76 24.51 12.75 17.22
C LEU A 76 24.43 13.99 18.15
N PRO A 77 24.26 15.24 17.65
CA PRO A 77 24.19 16.42 18.53
C PRO A 77 22.96 16.46 19.45
N HIS A 78 21.94 15.67 19.14
CA HIS A 78 20.65 15.62 19.82
C HIS A 78 20.36 14.25 20.44
N LEU A 79 21.23 13.26 20.24
CA LEU A 79 20.98 11.86 20.60
C LEU A 79 21.28 11.64 22.09
N TYR A 80 20.24 11.34 22.87
CA TYR A 80 20.37 11.01 24.29
C TYR A 80 20.62 9.54 24.54
N VAL A 81 19.89 8.67 23.84
CA VAL A 81 19.97 7.21 24.04
C VAL A 81 19.83 6.51 22.70
N LEU A 82 20.62 5.46 22.50
CA LEU A 82 20.48 4.53 21.36
C LEU A 82 20.19 3.13 21.91
N ASN A 83 19.00 2.61 21.58
CA ASN A 83 18.54 1.29 22.00
C ASN A 83 18.79 0.26 20.89
N LEU A 84 19.49 -0.80 21.27
CA LEU A 84 19.88 -1.91 20.40
C LEU A 84 18.89 -3.06 20.46
N ASN A 85 18.77 -3.74 19.34
CA ASN A 85 18.22 -5.09 19.23
C ASN A 85 18.86 -5.79 18.02
N GLY A 86 18.65 -7.09 17.88
CA GLY A 86 19.05 -7.79 16.66
C GLY A 86 18.22 -7.31 15.46
N MET A 87 18.90 -6.95 14.37
CA MET A 87 18.37 -6.36 13.15
C MET A 87 18.77 -7.16 11.92
N MET A 88 17.89 -7.19 10.93
CA MET A 88 18.12 -7.90 9.67
C MET A 88 17.43 -7.19 8.50
N PRO A 89 17.82 -7.49 7.24
CA PRO A 89 17.16 -6.90 6.09
C PRO A 89 15.66 -7.28 6.05
N ASP A 90 14.81 -6.28 5.80
CA ASP A 90 13.35 -6.44 5.76
C ASP A 90 12.74 -7.09 7.02
N GLY A 91 13.38 -6.95 8.19
CA GLY A 91 13.00 -7.66 9.41
C GLY A 91 11.54 -7.40 9.82
N GLU A 92 11.07 -6.16 9.75
CA GLU A 92 9.65 -5.83 10.00
C GLU A 92 8.68 -6.58 9.06
N ARG A 93 9.03 -6.70 7.77
CA ARG A 93 8.20 -7.40 6.77
C ARG A 93 8.22 -8.91 6.93
N ARG A 94 9.28 -9.46 7.51
CA ARG A 94 9.49 -10.90 7.72
C ARG A 94 8.99 -11.41 9.08
N GLY A 95 8.33 -10.55 9.87
CA GLY A 95 7.93 -10.87 11.24
C GLY A 95 9.11 -10.99 12.21
N GLN A 96 10.28 -10.49 11.82
CA GLN A 96 11.55 -10.53 12.54
C GLN A 96 11.99 -9.11 12.92
N LYS A 97 11.03 -8.29 13.39
CA LYS A 97 11.24 -6.88 13.72
C LYS A 97 12.23 -6.68 14.86
N ILE A 98 12.29 -7.62 15.80
CA ILE A 98 13.12 -7.58 17.01
C ILE A 98 13.72 -8.96 17.25
N LEU A 99 15.02 -9.10 17.02
CA LEU A 99 15.76 -10.33 17.35
C LEU A 99 16.59 -10.13 18.62
N PRO A 100 17.00 -11.20 19.33
CA PRO A 100 18.10 -11.10 20.28
C PRO A 100 19.37 -10.62 19.55
N LEU A 101 20.16 -9.76 20.19
CA LEU A 101 21.46 -9.34 19.67
C LEU A 101 22.33 -10.56 19.34
N GLY A 102 23.10 -10.48 18.26
CA GLY A 102 23.93 -11.57 17.75
C GLY A 102 23.19 -12.55 16.84
N GLN A 103 21.87 -12.43 16.73
CA GLN A 103 21.05 -13.24 15.81
C GLN A 103 20.70 -12.49 14.51
N GLY A 104 20.83 -11.17 14.48
CA GLY A 104 20.54 -10.37 13.30
C GLY A 104 21.71 -10.30 12.32
N GLU A 105 21.40 -10.42 11.02
CA GLU A 105 22.40 -10.34 9.95
C GLU A 105 23.10 -8.97 9.87
N LEU A 106 22.46 -7.91 10.36
CA LEU A 106 22.98 -6.53 10.30
C LEU A 106 23.64 -6.06 11.60
N ASP A 107 23.59 -6.86 12.67
CA ASP A 107 24.01 -6.44 14.02
C ASP A 107 25.43 -5.90 14.04
N LEU A 108 26.38 -6.68 13.50
CA LEU A 108 27.79 -6.27 13.47
C LEU A 108 28.00 -5.02 12.61
N LYS A 109 27.32 -4.93 11.47
CA LYS A 109 27.43 -3.76 10.57
C LYS A 109 26.95 -2.49 11.27
N LEU A 110 25.79 -2.56 11.92
CA LEU A 110 25.21 -1.42 12.64
C LEU A 110 26.06 -1.04 13.85
N LEU A 111 26.58 -2.01 14.59
CA LEU A 111 27.47 -1.76 15.72
C LEU A 111 28.78 -1.10 15.29
N LYS A 112 29.36 -1.48 14.15
CA LYS A 112 30.53 -0.79 13.58
C LYS A 112 30.22 0.68 13.28
N ILE A 113 29.12 0.93 12.59
CA ILE A 113 28.66 2.31 12.30
C ILE A 113 28.49 3.12 13.59
N ILE A 114 27.92 2.54 14.64
CA ILE A 114 27.72 3.21 15.93
C ILE A 114 29.06 3.49 16.61
N ALA A 115 29.95 2.50 16.71
CA ALA A 115 31.26 2.66 17.32
C ALA A 115 32.12 3.72 16.60
N GLU A 116 32.08 3.73 15.27
CA GLU A 116 32.81 4.68 14.42
C GLU A 116 32.19 6.09 14.43
N SER A 117 30.93 6.24 14.87
CA SER A 117 30.24 7.54 14.89
C SER A 117 30.76 8.49 15.97
N GLY A 118 31.48 7.99 16.97
CA GLY A 118 31.92 8.77 18.14
C GLY A 118 30.82 9.01 19.18
N TYR A 119 29.68 8.32 19.08
CA TYR A 119 28.65 8.35 20.12
C TYR A 119 29.17 7.81 21.45
N GLN A 120 29.06 8.61 22.52
CA GLN A 120 29.47 8.25 23.88
C GLN A 120 28.30 8.23 24.87
N GLY A 121 27.07 8.38 24.37
CA GLY A 121 25.88 8.36 25.22
C GLY A 121 25.47 6.93 25.62
N PRO A 122 24.46 6.81 26.49
CA PRO A 122 23.90 5.53 26.89
C PRO A 122 23.48 4.64 25.71
N ILE A 123 23.82 3.35 25.83
CA ILE A 123 23.35 2.27 24.97
C ILE A 123 22.35 1.44 25.76
N GLY A 124 21.11 1.37 25.28
CA GLY A 124 20.09 0.48 25.85
C GLY A 124 20.03 -0.85 25.14
N ILE A 125 19.61 -1.89 25.86
CA ILE A 125 19.29 -3.21 25.30
C ILE A 125 17.78 -3.37 25.36
N LEU A 126 17.15 -3.62 24.22
CA LEU A 126 15.70 -3.68 24.14
C LEU A 126 15.19 -5.14 24.20
N GLY A 127 14.29 -5.40 25.13
CA GLY A 127 13.55 -6.66 25.28
C GLY A 127 12.05 -6.52 25.04
N HIS A 128 11.64 -5.83 23.96
CA HIS A 128 10.22 -5.57 23.65
C HIS A 128 9.54 -6.81 23.02
N THR A 129 9.55 -7.93 23.72
CA THR A 129 8.89 -9.18 23.34
C THR A 129 8.07 -9.74 24.51
N GLN A 130 7.32 -10.82 24.28
CA GLN A 130 6.50 -11.49 25.30
C GLN A 130 7.24 -12.66 25.98
N ASP A 131 8.57 -12.72 25.81
CA ASP A 131 9.41 -13.78 26.37
C ASP A 131 9.77 -13.48 27.82
N ASP A 132 10.35 -14.46 28.50
CA ASP A 132 10.94 -14.25 29.82
C ASP A 132 12.02 -13.16 29.76
N ALA A 133 11.85 -12.12 30.58
CA ALA A 133 12.67 -10.91 30.53
C ALA A 133 14.12 -11.16 30.98
N GLU A 134 14.33 -12.03 31.98
CA GLU A 134 15.67 -12.38 32.44
C GLU A 134 16.42 -13.15 31.35
N GLN A 135 15.79 -14.16 30.77
CA GLN A 135 16.40 -14.95 29.70
C GLN A 135 16.66 -14.11 28.45
N ARG A 136 15.73 -13.23 28.06
CA ARG A 136 15.93 -12.34 26.91
C ARG A 136 17.06 -11.34 27.16
N LEU A 137 17.22 -10.83 28.39
CA LEU A 137 18.35 -9.98 28.73
C LEU A 137 19.67 -10.77 28.63
N GLN A 138 19.73 -11.98 29.19
CA GLN A 138 20.90 -12.86 29.07
C GLN A 138 21.26 -13.14 27.61
N ASP A 139 20.27 -13.45 26.75
CA ASP A 139 20.49 -13.69 25.32
C ASP A 139 21.09 -12.48 24.61
N ASN A 140 20.60 -11.27 24.92
CA ASN A 140 21.14 -10.04 24.36
C ASN A 140 22.55 -9.74 24.86
N LEU A 141 22.85 -9.98 26.14
CA LEU A 141 24.18 -9.76 26.72
C LEU A 141 25.21 -10.73 26.13
N ASP A 142 24.86 -12.01 26.00
CA ASP A 142 25.71 -13.01 25.36
C ASP A 142 25.97 -12.67 23.90
N GLY A 143 24.92 -12.27 23.18
CA GLY A 143 24.98 -11.79 21.80
C GLY A 143 25.85 -10.55 21.61
N LEU A 144 25.70 -9.56 22.48
CA LEU A 144 26.51 -8.34 22.47
C LEU A 144 27.97 -8.65 22.78
N ALA A 145 28.26 -9.49 23.78
CA ALA A 145 29.63 -9.91 24.08
C ALA A 145 30.28 -10.64 22.89
N TRP A 146 29.51 -11.46 22.17
CA TRP A 146 29.96 -12.11 20.93
C TRP A 146 30.22 -11.12 19.79
N LEU A 147 29.39 -10.08 19.64
CA LEU A 147 29.57 -9.03 18.63
C LEU A 147 30.73 -8.09 18.95
N VAL A 148 30.93 -7.71 20.22
CA VAL A 148 32.01 -6.81 20.66
C VAL A 148 33.39 -7.41 20.35
N LYS A 149 33.58 -8.73 20.54
CA LYS A 149 34.81 -9.40 20.10
C LYS A 149 35.11 -9.17 18.61
N GLN A 150 34.08 -9.22 17.76
CA GLN A 150 34.22 -8.99 16.31
C GLN A 150 34.48 -7.52 15.99
N LEU A 151 33.90 -6.59 16.74
CA LEU A 151 34.22 -5.16 16.62
C LEU A 151 35.70 -4.89 16.91
N GLU A 152 36.27 -5.59 17.89
CA GLU A 152 37.68 -5.51 18.26
C GLU A 152 38.61 -6.31 17.31
N GLY A 153 38.07 -6.90 16.24
CA GLY A 153 38.82 -7.71 15.28
C GLY A 153 39.27 -9.08 15.83
N LYS A 154 38.69 -9.55 16.93
CA LYS A 154 38.98 -10.84 17.54
C LYS A 154 38.05 -11.94 17.00
N GLU A 155 38.53 -13.17 16.98
CA GLU A 155 37.67 -14.32 16.69
C GLU A 155 36.60 -14.47 17.79
N PRO A 156 35.30 -14.48 17.44
CA PRO A 156 34.25 -14.41 18.45
C PRO A 156 33.90 -15.77 19.06
N GLY A 157 34.39 -16.87 18.47
CA GLY A 157 33.96 -18.23 18.79
C GLY A 157 32.56 -18.55 18.25
N PRO A 158 31.93 -19.66 18.69
CA PRO A 158 30.62 -20.05 18.23
C PRO A 158 29.56 -19.00 18.57
N ARG A 159 28.59 -18.81 17.68
CA ARG A 159 27.45 -17.91 17.93
C ARG A 159 26.68 -18.38 19.17
N PRO A 160 26.32 -17.49 20.12
CA PRO A 160 25.53 -17.85 21.28
C PRO A 160 24.19 -18.46 20.86
N LYS A 161 23.82 -19.54 21.55
CA LYS A 161 22.50 -20.18 21.39
C LYS A 161 21.50 -19.49 22.32
N PRO A 162 20.45 -18.84 21.79
CA PRO A 162 19.47 -18.16 22.64
C PRO A 162 18.67 -19.13 23.50
N ARG A 163 18.30 -18.67 24.70
CA ARG A 163 17.40 -19.34 25.65
C ARG A 163 15.95 -19.09 25.27
N THR A 164 15.64 -17.87 24.84
CA THR A 164 14.32 -17.46 24.37
C THR A 164 14.14 -17.79 22.89
N PRO A 165 12.88 -17.97 22.42
CA PRO A 165 12.60 -18.15 21.00
C PRO A 165 13.18 -17.00 20.17
N VAL A 166 13.91 -17.34 19.11
CA VAL A 166 14.29 -16.37 18.07
C VAL A 166 13.16 -16.36 17.05
N PRO A 167 12.59 -15.18 16.71
CA PRO A 167 11.64 -15.09 15.62
C PRO A 167 12.22 -15.71 14.36
N VAL A 168 11.64 -16.84 13.94
CA VAL A 168 11.95 -17.43 12.64
C VAL A 168 11.40 -16.51 11.56
N PRO A 169 12.03 -16.44 10.38
CA PRO A 169 11.41 -15.77 9.25
C PRO A 169 10.01 -16.32 9.10
N GLN A 170 9.01 -15.45 9.15
CA GLN A 170 7.74 -15.83 8.59
C GLN A 170 8.03 -16.06 7.11
N ARG A 171 8.17 -17.33 6.72
CA ARG A 171 7.97 -17.71 5.33
C ARG A 171 6.64 -17.05 4.99
N ALA A 172 6.64 -16.16 4.00
CA ALA A 172 5.44 -16.08 3.19
C ALA A 172 5.19 -17.54 2.80
N THR A 173 4.18 -18.17 3.40
CA THR A 173 3.73 -19.47 2.95
C THR A 173 3.37 -19.24 1.50
N ILE A 174 4.27 -19.65 0.61
CA ILE A 174 3.94 -19.87 -0.79
C ILE A 174 3.00 -21.07 -0.71
N ALA A 175 1.71 -20.80 -0.55
CA ALA A 175 0.74 -21.66 -1.17
C ALA A 175 1.01 -21.60 -2.68
N ALA A 176 0.83 -22.73 -3.36
CA ALA A 176 0.79 -22.75 -4.82
C ALA A 176 -0.12 -21.61 -5.34
N PRO A 177 0.15 -21.03 -6.53
CA PRO A 177 -0.71 -20.00 -7.11
C PRO A 177 -2.18 -20.43 -6.97
N SER A 178 -2.98 -19.57 -6.35
CA SER A 178 -4.43 -19.81 -6.24
C SER A 178 -5.01 -19.92 -7.65
N GLU A 179 -5.61 -21.07 -7.95
CA GLU A 179 -6.34 -21.31 -9.20
C GLU A 179 -7.69 -20.57 -9.26
N THR A 180 -8.06 -19.76 -8.25
CA THR A 180 -9.35 -19.08 -8.22
C THR A 180 -9.27 -17.73 -8.94
N PRO A 181 -9.75 -17.60 -10.19
CA PRO A 181 -9.81 -16.31 -10.85
C PRO A 181 -10.84 -15.41 -10.16
N GLY A 182 -10.48 -14.14 -9.95
CA GLY A 182 -11.47 -13.13 -9.60
C GLY A 182 -12.43 -12.88 -10.78
N TRP A 183 -13.61 -12.34 -10.50
CA TRP A 183 -14.65 -12.11 -11.50
C TRP A 183 -14.86 -10.61 -11.75
N LEU A 184 -15.18 -10.27 -13.01
CA LEU A 184 -15.69 -8.97 -13.40
C LEU A 184 -17.17 -9.06 -13.78
N ILE A 185 -17.92 -8.05 -13.36
CA ILE A 185 -19.35 -7.88 -13.60
C ILE A 185 -19.52 -6.51 -14.27
N ALA A 186 -20.34 -6.43 -15.31
CA ALA A 186 -20.56 -5.16 -15.99
C ALA A 186 -21.08 -4.10 -15.00
N GLY A 187 -20.47 -2.92 -15.04
CA GLY A 187 -20.81 -1.81 -14.17
C GLY A 187 -22.26 -1.36 -14.30
N ARG A 188 -22.87 -0.96 -13.18
CA ARG A 188 -24.20 -0.36 -13.16
C ARG A 188 -24.27 0.81 -12.20
N LYS A 189 -25.19 1.72 -12.44
CA LYS A 189 -25.33 2.94 -11.62
C LYS A 189 -25.70 2.60 -10.18
N GLU A 190 -26.49 1.56 -9.98
CA GLU A 190 -27.00 1.16 -8.67
C GLU A 190 -25.91 0.51 -7.79
N TYR A 191 -24.86 -0.06 -8.38
CA TYR A 191 -23.77 -0.72 -7.64
C TYR A 191 -22.85 0.24 -6.88
N ARG A 192 -23.02 1.55 -7.07
CA ARG A 192 -22.11 2.62 -6.59
C ARG A 192 -22.84 3.79 -5.97
N GLN A 193 -24.15 3.66 -5.80
CA GLN A 193 -24.99 4.69 -5.23
C GLN A 193 -25.48 4.25 -3.84
N PRO A 194 -24.92 4.80 -2.75
CA PRO A 194 -25.53 4.63 -1.45
C PRO A 194 -26.93 5.29 -1.42
N PRO A 195 -27.89 4.74 -0.66
CA PRO A 195 -27.70 3.63 0.27
C PRO A 195 -27.68 2.26 -0.44
N LEU A 196 -26.72 1.42 -0.06
CA LEU A 196 -26.61 0.03 -0.51
C LEU A 196 -26.09 -0.89 0.60
N THR A 197 -26.32 -2.18 0.44
CA THR A 197 -25.74 -3.23 1.28
C THR A 197 -25.05 -4.25 0.39
N VAL A 198 -23.79 -4.54 0.65
CA VAL A 198 -23.08 -5.67 0.05
C VAL A 198 -22.87 -6.73 1.12
N ASP A 199 -23.13 -7.98 0.78
CA ASP A 199 -22.89 -9.10 1.68
C ASP A 199 -22.39 -10.31 0.89
N CYS A 200 -21.51 -11.09 1.51
CA CYS A 200 -20.93 -12.29 0.92
C CYS A 200 -20.66 -13.36 1.97
N HIS A 201 -20.73 -14.62 1.57
CA HIS A 201 -20.23 -15.74 2.34
C HIS A 201 -18.92 -16.21 1.74
N VAL A 202 -17.85 -16.08 2.52
CA VAL A 202 -16.47 -16.21 2.04
C VAL A 202 -15.63 -16.95 3.07
N LYS A 203 -14.69 -17.75 2.58
CA LYS A 203 -13.64 -18.39 3.37
C LYS A 203 -12.30 -17.85 2.91
N LEU A 204 -11.58 -17.17 3.81
CA LEU A 204 -10.24 -16.63 3.53
C LEU A 204 -9.22 -17.37 4.39
N VAL A 205 -8.15 -17.88 3.75
CA VAL A 205 -7.11 -18.65 4.47
C VAL A 205 -5.90 -17.78 4.79
N GLN A 206 -5.53 -16.85 3.90
CA GLN A 206 -4.27 -16.11 4.03
C GLN A 206 -4.44 -14.75 4.68
N LYS A 207 -3.57 -14.45 5.65
CA LYS A 207 -3.47 -13.13 6.30
C LYS A 207 -2.35 -12.27 5.72
N GLY A 208 -1.39 -12.84 4.99
CA GLY A 208 -0.16 -12.13 4.56
C GLY A 208 -0.36 -11.11 3.44
N THR A 209 -1.48 -11.18 2.73
CA THR A 209 -1.82 -10.33 1.59
C THR A 209 -3.20 -9.72 1.80
N TYR A 210 -3.54 -8.70 1.00
CA TYR A 210 -4.91 -8.21 0.94
C TYR A 210 -5.80 -9.26 0.29
N ASN A 211 -7.01 -9.45 0.82
CA ASN A 211 -8.02 -10.27 0.18
C ASN A 211 -9.22 -9.40 -0.19
N ILE A 212 -9.34 -9.05 -1.46
CA ILE A 212 -10.48 -8.25 -1.95
C ILE A 212 -11.72 -9.11 -2.04
N LEU A 213 -12.79 -8.74 -1.32
CA LEU A 213 -14.06 -9.44 -1.39
C LEU A 213 -14.88 -8.94 -2.57
N VAL A 214 -15.22 -7.65 -2.54
CA VAL A 214 -16.00 -6.98 -3.58
C VAL A 214 -15.48 -5.57 -3.75
N ALA A 215 -15.29 -5.13 -4.99
CA ALA A 215 -14.86 -3.77 -5.33
C ALA A 215 -15.74 -3.20 -6.46
N SER A 216 -16.29 -2.02 -6.26
CA SER A 216 -17.01 -1.28 -7.29
C SER A 216 -16.12 -0.17 -7.83
N GLU A 217 -16.11 -0.01 -9.15
CA GLU A 217 -15.31 0.99 -9.85
C GLU A 217 -13.80 0.79 -9.73
N THR A 218 -13.03 1.48 -10.56
CA THR A 218 -11.58 1.58 -10.43
C THR A 218 -11.20 2.43 -9.22
N LYS A 219 -10.04 2.19 -8.59
CA LYS A 219 -9.63 2.93 -7.38
C LYS A 219 -9.58 4.46 -7.56
N PRO A 220 -9.23 5.01 -8.74
CA PRO A 220 -9.28 6.46 -8.98
C PRO A 220 -10.70 7.06 -8.94
N SER A 221 -11.76 6.26 -9.08
CA SER A 221 -13.13 6.78 -9.06
C SER A 221 -13.48 7.34 -7.69
N GLY A 222 -13.98 8.58 -7.65
CA GLY A 222 -14.55 9.17 -6.43
C GLY A 222 -15.78 8.44 -5.89
N ARG A 223 -16.33 7.49 -6.64
CA ARG A 223 -17.43 6.59 -6.23
C ARG A 223 -16.95 5.17 -5.88
N HIS A 224 -15.65 4.92 -5.91
CA HIS A 224 -15.08 3.63 -5.56
C HIS A 224 -15.42 3.26 -4.12
N TRP A 225 -15.72 1.99 -3.93
CA TRP A 225 -15.74 1.35 -2.63
C TRP A 225 -15.24 -0.09 -2.78
N GLU A 226 -14.52 -0.57 -1.79
CA GLU A 226 -14.13 -1.98 -1.71
C GLU A 226 -14.24 -2.51 -0.28
N VAL A 227 -14.60 -3.78 -0.15
CA VAL A 227 -14.60 -4.54 1.11
C VAL A 227 -13.53 -5.61 1.00
N PHE A 228 -12.66 -5.72 2.00
CA PHE A 228 -11.48 -6.57 1.94
C PHE A 228 -10.99 -6.98 3.33
N SER A 229 -10.09 -7.96 3.38
CA SER A 229 -9.29 -8.23 4.58
C SER A 229 -7.90 -7.58 4.49
N MET A 230 -7.47 -6.97 5.58
CA MET A 230 -6.18 -6.28 5.68
C MET A 230 -5.00 -7.27 5.65
N ALA A 231 -3.99 -6.95 4.85
CA ALA A 231 -2.72 -7.68 4.87
C ALA A 231 -2.07 -7.63 6.27
N GLY A 232 -1.37 -8.70 6.62
CA GLY A 232 -0.81 -8.97 7.95
C GLY A 232 -1.83 -9.41 9.00
N SER A 233 -2.95 -8.71 9.12
CA SER A 233 -3.92 -8.95 10.21
C SER A 233 -5.07 -9.88 9.85
N GLY A 234 -5.46 -9.94 8.58
CA GLY A 234 -6.66 -10.66 8.12
C GLY A 234 -7.98 -10.05 8.58
N THR A 235 -7.97 -8.81 9.08
CA THR A 235 -9.18 -8.16 9.63
C THR A 235 -10.02 -7.47 8.57
N LEU A 236 -11.34 -7.50 8.73
CA LEU A 236 -12.30 -6.91 7.80
C LEU A 236 -12.20 -5.37 7.78
N THR A 237 -12.12 -4.79 6.59
CA THR A 237 -12.05 -3.33 6.35
C THR A 237 -12.85 -2.96 5.10
N ALA A 238 -13.36 -1.73 5.07
CA ALA A 238 -13.85 -1.10 3.85
C ALA A 238 -13.04 0.15 3.50
N TYR A 239 -12.82 0.37 2.20
CA TYR A 239 -12.14 1.54 1.65
C TYR A 239 -13.05 2.30 0.69
N LEU A 240 -13.18 3.60 0.87
CA LEU A 240 -14.05 4.53 0.14
C LEU A 240 -13.30 5.86 -0.10
N PRO A 241 -12.45 5.98 -1.14
CA PRO A 241 -11.59 7.15 -1.37
C PRO A 241 -12.36 8.47 -1.55
N GLY A 242 -13.62 8.37 -2.01
CA GLY A 242 -14.53 9.51 -2.11
C GLY A 242 -15.04 10.08 -0.79
N TYR A 243 -14.69 9.48 0.35
CA TYR A 243 -15.23 9.81 1.67
C TYR A 243 -14.14 10.15 2.69
N GLN A 244 -14.54 10.74 3.82
CA GLN A 244 -13.68 11.01 4.96
C GLN A 244 -14.34 10.53 6.27
N PRO A 245 -13.69 9.64 7.05
CA PRO A 245 -12.46 8.93 6.71
C PRO A 245 -12.64 8.05 5.45
N ASP A 246 -11.53 7.79 4.75
CA ASP A 246 -11.55 6.95 3.54
C ASP A 246 -11.50 5.46 3.87
N HIS A 247 -11.23 5.08 5.12
CA HIS A 247 -11.26 3.70 5.58
C HIS A 247 -12.21 3.55 6.77
N VAL A 248 -12.84 2.38 6.82
CA VAL A 248 -13.66 1.91 7.94
C VAL A 248 -13.05 0.59 8.37
N ASN A 249 -12.28 0.63 9.45
CA ASN A 249 -11.53 -0.52 9.94
C ASN A 249 -12.34 -1.26 11.01
N SER A 250 -12.22 -2.59 11.07
CA SER A 250 -12.68 -3.39 12.20
C SER A 250 -11.52 -4.18 12.80
N THR A 251 -11.71 -4.76 13.99
CA THR A 251 -10.78 -5.73 14.58
C THR A 251 -11.21 -7.18 14.31
N ALA A 252 -12.29 -7.40 13.56
CA ALA A 252 -12.83 -8.72 13.31
C ALA A 252 -11.97 -9.45 12.27
N LEU A 253 -11.35 -10.54 12.71
CA LEU A 253 -10.58 -11.43 11.85
C LEU A 253 -11.55 -12.23 10.97
N ILE A 254 -11.30 -12.24 9.66
CA ILE A 254 -12.10 -13.01 8.68
C ILE A 254 -11.23 -13.90 7.79
N ALA A 255 -9.91 -13.85 7.95
CA ALA A 255 -8.93 -14.68 7.23
C ALA A 255 -8.26 -15.70 8.14
N ASP A 256 -9.07 -16.47 8.86
CA ASP A 256 -8.65 -17.54 9.77
C ASP A 256 -8.84 -18.95 9.20
N GLY A 257 -9.30 -19.07 7.96
CA GLY A 257 -9.58 -20.33 7.31
C GLY A 257 -10.98 -20.87 7.58
N GLU A 258 -11.87 -20.13 8.25
CA GLU A 258 -13.27 -20.48 8.44
C GLU A 258 -14.18 -19.72 7.45
N TRP A 259 -15.40 -20.24 7.28
CA TRP A 259 -16.43 -19.56 6.49
C TRP A 259 -17.08 -18.45 7.33
N HIS A 260 -17.17 -17.25 6.75
CA HIS A 260 -17.79 -16.10 7.39
C HIS A 260 -18.83 -15.45 6.48
N GLU A 261 -19.94 -15.01 7.10
CA GLU A 261 -20.85 -14.06 6.48
C GLU A 261 -20.37 -12.63 6.77
N VAL A 262 -19.88 -11.97 5.72
CA VAL A 262 -19.36 -10.60 5.79
C VAL A 262 -20.35 -9.66 5.13
N ALA A 263 -20.63 -8.52 5.75
CA ALA A 263 -21.46 -7.48 5.15
C ALA A 263 -20.93 -6.07 5.39
N MET A 264 -21.18 -5.19 4.42
CA MET A 264 -21.07 -3.74 4.55
C MET A 264 -22.41 -3.10 4.24
N GLN A 265 -22.94 -2.33 5.20
CA GLN A 265 -24.02 -1.37 4.97
C GLN A 265 -23.40 -0.01 4.70
N PHE A 266 -23.71 0.57 3.54
CA PHE A 266 -23.17 1.84 3.10
C PHE A 266 -24.31 2.84 2.90
N ALA A 267 -24.48 3.74 3.86
CA ALA A 267 -25.36 4.90 3.80
C ALA A 267 -24.58 6.16 3.39
N ALA A 268 -25.31 7.25 3.08
CA ALA A 268 -24.70 8.50 2.63
C ALA A 268 -23.73 9.14 3.66
N ASP A 269 -23.97 8.90 4.94
CA ASP A 269 -23.26 9.50 6.07
C ASP A 269 -22.60 8.47 7.01
N ARG A 270 -22.76 7.16 6.72
CA ARG A 270 -22.33 6.10 7.62
C ARG A 270 -22.04 4.79 6.90
N VAL A 271 -20.99 4.11 7.34
CA VAL A 271 -20.65 2.76 6.92
C VAL A 271 -20.61 1.86 8.15
N LYS A 272 -21.27 0.70 8.06
CA LYS A 272 -21.21 -0.34 9.09
C LYS A 272 -20.72 -1.64 8.49
N LEU A 273 -19.87 -2.35 9.24
CA LEU A 273 -19.33 -3.65 8.86
C LEU A 273 -19.86 -4.72 9.81
N PHE A 274 -20.11 -5.90 9.27
CA PHE A 274 -20.63 -7.04 10.01
C PHE A 274 -19.86 -8.30 9.67
N VAL A 275 -19.68 -9.15 10.68
CA VAL A 275 -19.18 -10.52 10.54
C VAL A 275 -20.14 -11.43 11.31
N ASP A 276 -20.66 -12.45 10.64
CA ASP A 276 -21.53 -13.47 11.22
C ASP A 276 -22.74 -12.89 11.96
N GLY A 277 -23.35 -11.88 11.35
CA GLY A 277 -24.52 -11.17 11.89
C GLY A 277 -24.22 -10.12 12.97
N LYS A 278 -22.96 -9.99 13.43
CA LYS A 278 -22.55 -9.03 14.48
C LYS A 278 -21.98 -7.78 13.86
N GLU A 279 -22.37 -6.60 14.37
CA GLU A 279 -21.75 -5.32 14.01
C GLU A 279 -20.32 -5.28 14.56
N VAL A 280 -19.33 -5.10 13.69
CA VAL A 280 -17.90 -5.07 14.04
C VAL A 280 -17.23 -3.72 13.78
N ALA A 281 -17.88 -2.85 13.00
CA ALA A 281 -17.50 -1.45 12.84
C ALA A 281 -18.72 -0.60 12.49
N ASN A 282 -18.71 0.65 12.91
CA ASN A 282 -19.78 1.61 12.66
C ASN A 282 -19.19 3.02 12.66
N GLN A 283 -19.02 3.58 11.48
CA GLN A 283 -18.21 4.77 11.25
C GLN A 283 -19.01 5.80 10.46
N GLU A 284 -19.09 7.02 10.98
CA GLU A 284 -19.56 8.17 10.21
C GLU A 284 -18.58 8.50 9.10
N VAL A 285 -19.10 8.78 7.92
CA VAL A 285 -18.31 9.16 6.74
C VAL A 285 -18.93 10.38 6.07
N LYS A 286 -18.09 11.24 5.51
CA LYS A 286 -18.52 12.44 4.78
C LYS A 286 -18.00 12.41 3.35
N ALA A 287 -18.89 12.53 2.37
CA ALA A 287 -18.50 12.60 0.96
C ALA A 287 -17.59 13.83 0.69
N ARG A 288 -16.55 13.63 -0.11
CA ARG A 288 -15.59 14.66 -0.53
C ARG A 288 -15.96 15.36 -1.83
N GLY A 289 -16.99 14.90 -2.54
CA GLY A 289 -17.41 15.46 -3.83
C GLY A 289 -16.45 15.14 -4.99
N ALA A 290 -15.64 14.08 -4.86
CA ALA A 290 -14.75 13.63 -5.92
C ALA A 290 -15.54 13.14 -7.15
N ALA A 291 -15.07 13.47 -8.35
CA ALA A 291 -15.67 13.00 -9.59
C ALA A 291 -15.59 11.47 -9.66
N GLY A 292 -16.71 10.83 -9.98
CA GLY A 292 -16.73 9.40 -10.20
C GLY A 292 -16.52 9.05 -11.67
N VAL A 293 -15.76 8.00 -11.90
CA VAL A 293 -15.64 7.32 -13.19
C VAL A 293 -16.61 6.14 -13.20
N ASP A 294 -17.08 5.76 -14.38
CA ASP A 294 -17.93 4.60 -14.61
C ASP A 294 -17.09 3.37 -14.94
N GLY A 295 -17.46 2.22 -14.40
CA GLY A 295 -16.61 1.06 -14.37
C GLY A 295 -17.27 -0.13 -13.73
N ASN A 296 -16.58 -1.27 -13.79
CA ASN A 296 -17.15 -2.56 -13.45
C ASN A 296 -17.34 -2.76 -11.94
N LEU A 297 -18.05 -3.83 -11.60
CA LEU A 297 -18.00 -4.44 -10.27
C LEU A 297 -17.07 -5.65 -10.35
N ALA A 298 -16.34 -5.93 -9.27
CA ALA A 298 -15.40 -7.02 -9.19
C ALA A 298 -15.60 -7.82 -7.90
N ILE A 299 -15.41 -9.15 -8.00
CA ILE A 299 -15.45 -10.09 -6.86
C ILE A 299 -14.13 -10.83 -6.80
N GLY A 300 -13.55 -10.95 -5.60
CA GLY A 300 -12.26 -11.63 -5.43
C GLY A 300 -11.07 -10.85 -6.00
N ARG A 301 -11.25 -9.59 -6.40
CA ARG A 301 -10.23 -8.71 -6.98
C ARG A 301 -10.69 -7.26 -7.04
N ILE A 302 -9.75 -6.34 -7.28
CA ILE A 302 -10.10 -5.00 -7.74
C ILE A 302 -10.39 -4.98 -9.25
N VAL A 303 -11.19 -4.00 -9.69
CA VAL A 303 -11.61 -3.86 -11.09
C VAL A 303 -10.41 -3.78 -12.04
N GLU A 304 -9.39 -3.01 -11.68
CA GLU A 304 -8.17 -2.78 -12.46
C GLU A 304 -7.24 -4.02 -12.50
N GLY A 305 -7.46 -5.00 -11.62
CA GLY A 305 -6.58 -6.16 -11.44
C GLY A 305 -5.37 -5.87 -10.55
N GLY A 306 -4.39 -6.78 -10.50
CA GLY A 306 -3.17 -6.63 -9.70
C GLY A 306 -3.31 -6.84 -8.18
N ILE A 307 -4.52 -6.73 -7.62
CA ILE A 307 -4.83 -7.11 -6.23
C ILE A 307 -6.06 -8.01 -6.23
N GLY A 308 -5.94 -9.18 -5.60
CA GLY A 308 -6.92 -10.26 -5.62
C GLY A 308 -7.36 -10.71 -4.24
N SER A 309 -7.98 -11.88 -4.19
CA SER A 309 -8.28 -12.66 -3.00
C SER A 309 -8.00 -14.12 -3.32
N GLU A 310 -7.41 -14.83 -2.38
CA GLU A 310 -7.29 -16.29 -2.46
C GLU A 310 -8.46 -16.98 -1.74
N GLY A 311 -9.56 -16.25 -1.58
CA GLY A 311 -10.78 -16.70 -0.91
C GLY A 311 -11.66 -17.58 -1.76
N GLU A 312 -12.32 -18.53 -1.10
CA GLU A 312 -13.46 -19.25 -1.67
C GLU A 312 -14.73 -18.44 -1.38
N PHE A 313 -15.52 -18.18 -2.43
CA PHE A 313 -16.81 -17.51 -2.29
C PHE A 313 -17.92 -18.55 -2.45
N ALA A 314 -18.92 -18.54 -1.58
CA ALA A 314 -20.14 -19.31 -1.77
C ALA A 314 -21.19 -18.46 -2.50
N TRP A 315 -21.30 -17.19 -2.14
CA TRP A 315 -22.18 -16.23 -2.79
C TRP A 315 -21.78 -14.78 -2.49
N VAL A 316 -22.17 -13.87 -3.38
CA VAL A 316 -22.08 -12.41 -3.20
C VAL A 316 -23.42 -11.80 -3.60
N ARG A 317 -23.91 -10.84 -2.81
CA ARG A 317 -25.16 -10.13 -3.06
C ARG A 317 -24.98 -8.63 -2.88
N LEU A 318 -25.58 -7.87 -3.79
CA LEU A 318 -25.77 -6.43 -3.65
C LEU A 318 -27.27 -6.14 -3.49
N THR A 319 -27.63 -5.37 -2.48
CA THR A 319 -29.02 -4.98 -2.16
C THR A 319 -29.14 -3.47 -2.15
N ALA A 320 -30.19 -2.94 -2.78
CA ALA A 320 -30.54 -1.52 -2.71
C ALA A 320 -31.00 -1.15 -1.30
N GLY A 321 -30.42 -0.09 -0.73
CA GLY A 321 -30.72 0.38 0.61
C GLY A 321 -29.94 -0.31 1.74
N ILE A 322 -30.31 0.02 2.98
CA ILE A 322 -29.75 -0.59 4.19
C ILE A 322 -30.58 -1.84 4.53
N ALA A 323 -30.08 -3.00 4.09
CA ALA A 323 -30.75 -4.28 4.24
C ALA A 323 -30.56 -4.85 5.65
N LYS A 324 -31.49 -5.69 6.08
CA LYS A 324 -31.35 -6.46 7.32
C LYS A 324 -30.17 -7.44 7.17
N ILE A 325 -29.26 -7.42 8.14
CA ILE A 325 -28.12 -8.32 8.17
C ILE A 325 -28.59 -9.75 8.44
N ARG A 326 -28.07 -10.68 7.65
CA ARG A 326 -28.36 -12.11 7.72
C ARG A 326 -27.60 -12.79 8.85
N LYS A 327 -28.11 -13.92 9.31
CA LYS A 327 -27.44 -14.77 10.29
C LYS A 327 -26.63 -15.83 9.56
N PRO A 328 -25.53 -16.32 10.17
CA PRO A 328 -24.83 -17.49 9.69
C PRO A 328 -25.82 -18.61 9.37
N ASP A 329 -25.70 -19.20 8.17
CA ASP A 329 -26.54 -20.27 7.59
C ASP A 329 -27.78 -19.82 6.79
N ASP A 330 -28.07 -18.52 6.71
CA ASP A 330 -29.11 -17.98 5.81
C ASP A 330 -28.60 -18.03 4.35
N LYS A 331 -28.75 -19.20 3.70
CA LYS A 331 -28.54 -19.34 2.26
C LYS A 331 -29.38 -18.28 1.54
N PRO A 332 -28.82 -17.51 0.58
CA PRO A 332 -29.64 -16.64 -0.26
C PRO A 332 -30.48 -17.54 -1.15
N SER A 333 -31.64 -17.94 -0.65
CA SER A 333 -32.54 -18.89 -1.31
C SER A 333 -33.22 -18.27 -2.52
N SER A 334 -33.29 -16.94 -2.60
CA SER A 334 -33.80 -16.18 -3.75
C SER A 334 -33.38 -14.71 -3.71
N ALA A 335 -33.33 -14.07 -4.88
CA ALA A 335 -33.29 -12.62 -4.99
C ALA A 335 -34.69 -12.04 -4.72
N ASP A 336 -34.77 -10.95 -3.96
CA ASP A 336 -36.00 -10.16 -3.79
C ASP A 336 -35.97 -8.91 -4.69
N GLU A 337 -37.02 -8.09 -4.63
CA GLU A 337 -37.15 -6.87 -5.46
C GLU A 337 -36.06 -5.82 -5.21
N LYS A 338 -35.36 -5.88 -4.07
CA LYS A 338 -34.26 -4.97 -3.71
C LYS A 338 -32.89 -5.54 -4.06
N THR A 339 -32.80 -6.83 -4.39
CA THR A 339 -31.54 -7.46 -4.80
C THR A 339 -31.13 -6.96 -6.19
N MET A 340 -30.05 -6.17 -6.25
CA MET A 340 -29.49 -5.62 -7.48
C MET A 340 -28.59 -6.60 -8.24
N GLY A 341 -28.04 -7.58 -7.51
CA GLY A 341 -27.25 -8.68 -8.07
C GLY A 341 -27.05 -9.78 -7.03
N LEU A 342 -27.11 -11.04 -7.47
CA LEU A 342 -26.85 -12.21 -6.63
C LEU A 342 -26.09 -13.26 -7.44
N TRP A 343 -24.86 -13.53 -7.06
CA TRP A 343 -23.99 -14.51 -7.69
C TRP A 343 -23.73 -15.65 -6.71
N ILE A 344 -24.07 -16.88 -7.12
CA ILE A 344 -23.89 -18.09 -6.30
C ILE A 344 -22.82 -18.95 -6.96
N PHE A 345 -21.70 -19.09 -6.29
CA PHE A 345 -20.50 -19.74 -6.79
C PHE A 345 -20.57 -21.23 -6.47
N LYS A 346 -20.55 -22.07 -7.52
CA LYS A 346 -20.56 -23.53 -7.40
C LYS A 346 -19.25 -24.15 -7.88
N ASP A 347 -18.71 -23.61 -8.97
CA ASP A 347 -17.44 -24.01 -9.57
C ASP A 347 -16.54 -22.76 -9.70
N ALA A 348 -15.29 -22.85 -9.25
CA ALA A 348 -14.29 -21.82 -9.52
C ALA A 348 -13.99 -21.74 -11.04
N GLY A 349 -13.67 -20.55 -11.55
CA GLY A 349 -13.18 -20.39 -12.92
C GLY A 349 -14.21 -20.44 -14.05
N LYS A 350 -15.52 -20.43 -13.74
CA LYS A 350 -16.60 -20.31 -14.72
C LYS A 350 -17.36 -19.00 -14.57
N ASP A 351 -18.10 -18.65 -15.62
CA ASP A 351 -19.14 -17.62 -15.57
C ASP A 351 -20.14 -17.98 -14.47
N VAL A 352 -20.44 -17.02 -13.60
CA VAL A 352 -21.41 -17.15 -12.53
C VAL A 352 -22.65 -16.33 -12.91
N PRO A 353 -23.80 -16.99 -13.16
CA PRO A 353 -25.03 -16.29 -13.49
C PRO A 353 -25.47 -15.38 -12.34
N ASP A 354 -26.01 -14.22 -12.70
CA ASP A 354 -26.79 -13.41 -11.78
C ASP A 354 -28.20 -13.99 -11.64
N ALA A 355 -28.56 -14.33 -10.41
CA ALA A 355 -29.84 -14.92 -10.05
C ALA A 355 -31.00 -13.91 -10.00
N THR A 356 -30.73 -12.62 -10.23
CA THR A 356 -31.79 -11.60 -10.37
C THR A 356 -32.37 -11.57 -11.80
N PRO A 357 -33.51 -10.91 -12.02
CA PRO A 357 -34.04 -10.65 -13.36
C PRO A 357 -33.09 -9.87 -14.27
N SER A 358 -32.09 -9.23 -13.67
CA SER A 358 -31.13 -8.35 -14.32
C SER A 358 -30.08 -9.10 -15.16
N ARG A 359 -29.86 -10.39 -14.87
CA ARG A 359 -28.99 -11.31 -15.62
C ARG A 359 -27.60 -10.72 -15.94
N ASN A 360 -26.96 -10.05 -14.97
CA ASN A 360 -25.60 -9.49 -15.10
C ASN A 360 -24.50 -10.48 -14.63
N PRO A 361 -24.00 -11.40 -15.47
CA PRO A 361 -23.12 -12.47 -15.01
C PRO A 361 -21.77 -11.94 -14.49
N ALA A 362 -21.21 -12.63 -13.51
CA ALA A 362 -19.82 -12.45 -13.11
C ALA A 362 -18.95 -13.36 -13.97
N ARG A 363 -18.04 -12.77 -14.76
CA ARG A 363 -17.17 -13.49 -15.68
C ARG A 363 -15.78 -13.63 -15.08
N PRO A 364 -15.20 -14.84 -15.03
CA PRO A 364 -13.86 -15.05 -14.52
C PRO A 364 -12.88 -14.35 -15.45
N VAL A 365 -11.87 -13.74 -14.87
CA VAL A 365 -10.77 -13.14 -15.62
C VAL A 365 -9.49 -13.75 -15.11
N ALA A 366 -8.57 -14.08 -16.03
CA ALA A 366 -7.29 -14.67 -15.67
C ALA A 366 -6.63 -13.85 -14.54
N SER A 367 -6.25 -14.55 -13.48
CA SER A 367 -5.45 -13.96 -12.41
C SER A 367 -4.08 -13.65 -12.99
N ASN A 368 -3.88 -12.45 -13.54
CA ASN A 368 -2.54 -11.89 -13.74
C ASN A 368 -1.95 -11.48 -12.37
N PHE A 369 -2.06 -12.39 -11.40
CA PHE A 369 -1.50 -12.31 -10.08
C PHE A 369 -0.02 -12.68 -10.23
N THR A 370 0.83 -11.65 -10.27
CA THR A 370 2.23 -11.85 -9.92
C THR A 370 2.34 -11.54 -8.43
N PRO A 371 2.40 -12.54 -7.54
CA PRO A 371 2.79 -12.26 -6.16
C PRO A 371 4.16 -11.59 -6.23
N LEU A 372 4.32 -10.45 -5.56
CA LEU A 372 5.62 -9.81 -5.39
C LEU A 372 6.51 -10.75 -4.56
N GLY A 373 7.24 -11.65 -5.23
CA GLY A 373 8.13 -12.64 -4.62
C GLY A 373 9.31 -12.99 -5.52
N LEU A 374 10.52 -12.85 -4.96
CA LEU A 374 11.84 -13.20 -5.52
C LEU A 374 12.10 -14.72 -5.44
N PRO A 375 13.19 -15.26 -6.05
CA PRO A 375 13.25 -16.64 -6.54
C PRO A 375 13.34 -17.72 -5.44
N GLN A 376 12.92 -18.93 -5.83
CA GLN A 376 12.92 -20.17 -5.05
C GLN A 376 14.33 -20.61 -4.66
N ASP A 377 14.49 -21.06 -3.42
CA ASP A 377 15.43 -22.13 -3.04
C ASP A 377 14.85 -22.93 -1.84
N ASP A 378 15.16 -24.21 -1.83
CA ASP A 378 14.44 -25.33 -1.19
C ASP A 378 14.55 -25.46 0.35
N ALA A 379 13.70 -26.36 0.87
CA ALA A 379 13.76 -27.12 2.14
C ALA A 379 12.94 -26.63 3.35
N HIS A 380 11.84 -27.37 3.62
CA HIS A 380 11.35 -27.95 4.89
C HIS A 380 11.69 -27.28 6.26
N VAL A 381 10.85 -27.19 7.31
CA VAL A 381 9.52 -27.70 7.71
C VAL A 381 9.22 -27.20 9.17
N HIS A 382 7.93 -27.01 9.54
CA HIS A 382 7.28 -26.80 10.88
C HIS A 382 7.66 -25.55 11.74
N GLY A 383 6.79 -24.77 12.41
CA GLY A 383 5.32 -24.73 12.59
C GLY A 383 4.97 -23.86 13.83
N ALA A 384 3.92 -23.01 13.74
CA ALA A 384 3.10 -22.35 14.81
C ALA A 384 3.79 -21.35 15.79
N ALA A 385 3.18 -20.27 16.32
CA ALA A 385 1.92 -19.53 16.18
C ALA A 385 2.12 -18.13 16.83
N ALA A 386 1.70 -17.03 16.18
CA ALA A 386 0.63 -16.08 16.53
C ALA A 386 0.79 -15.18 17.79
N HIS A 387 0.71 -13.85 17.57
CA HIS A 387 -0.10 -12.81 18.26
C HIS A 387 0.45 -11.40 17.90
N ALA A 388 -0.28 -10.59 17.11
CA ALA A 388 -1.17 -9.47 17.50
C ALA A 388 -0.42 -8.32 18.22
N SER A 389 -0.57 -7.02 17.97
CA SER A 389 -1.41 -6.18 17.10
C SER A 389 -0.96 -4.72 17.33
N HIS A 390 -1.18 -3.82 16.37
CA HIS A 390 -1.81 -2.48 16.55
C HIS A 390 -1.28 -1.38 15.62
N ALA A 391 -2.25 -0.79 14.94
CA ALA A 391 -2.18 0.41 14.12
C ALA A 391 -2.50 1.65 14.96
N ASN A 392 -1.90 2.81 14.66
CA ASN A 392 -2.61 3.85 13.88
C ASN A 392 -1.89 5.21 13.82
N ASN A 393 -1.91 5.73 12.59
CA ASN A 393 -2.26 7.08 12.13
C ASN A 393 -1.58 8.35 12.66
N ALA A 394 -1.10 9.12 11.68
CA ALA A 394 -1.02 10.57 11.75
C ALA A 394 -1.58 11.21 10.46
N SER A 395 -1.96 12.49 10.56
CA SER A 395 -2.39 13.37 9.45
C SER A 395 -1.63 14.72 9.48
N PRO A 396 -1.68 15.58 8.42
CA PRO A 396 -0.49 16.00 7.66
C PRO A 396 -0.34 17.54 7.44
N ALA A 397 0.74 17.95 6.76
CA ALA A 397 0.96 19.32 6.26
C ALA A 397 0.69 19.42 4.74
N ALA A 398 0.44 20.65 4.28
CA ALA A 398 -0.45 21.05 3.17
C ALA A 398 -0.22 20.40 1.78
N PRO A 399 -1.31 20.13 1.04
CA PRO A 399 -1.29 19.62 -0.33
C PRO A 399 -0.81 20.68 -1.33
N LEU A 400 -0.28 20.23 -2.46
CA LEU A 400 -0.21 21.04 -3.67
C LEU A 400 -1.61 21.62 -3.90
N PRO A 401 -1.81 22.94 -4.08
CA PRO A 401 -3.12 23.45 -4.49
C PRO A 401 -3.52 22.76 -5.79
N ALA A 402 -4.80 22.84 -6.16
CA ALA A 402 -5.36 22.42 -7.45
C ALA A 402 -4.79 23.21 -8.66
N LEU A 403 -3.47 23.36 -8.71
CA LEU A 403 -2.67 24.24 -9.55
C LEU A 403 -1.91 23.43 -10.62
N LEU A 404 -2.51 22.33 -11.10
CA LEU A 404 -2.05 21.63 -12.30
C LEU A 404 -3.07 21.70 -13.43
N ALA A 405 -4.09 22.57 -13.34
CA ALA A 405 -4.96 22.84 -14.49
C ALA A 405 -4.20 23.55 -15.62
N GLU A 406 -3.23 24.41 -15.27
CA GLU A 406 -2.40 25.14 -16.23
C GLU A 406 -0.92 24.78 -16.09
N TYR A 407 -0.22 24.82 -17.22
CA TYR A 407 1.21 24.57 -17.31
C TYR A 407 2.01 25.69 -16.64
N ASP A 408 3.01 25.33 -15.84
CA ASP A 408 3.91 26.28 -15.17
C ASP A 408 5.38 25.92 -15.45
N ALA A 409 5.99 26.64 -16.41
CA ALA A 409 7.39 26.48 -16.78
C ALA A 409 8.35 26.80 -15.62
N LYS A 410 7.97 27.71 -14.72
CA LYS A 410 8.79 28.07 -13.55
C LYS A 410 8.79 26.93 -12.55
N LEU A 411 7.64 26.31 -12.30
CA LEU A 411 7.53 25.12 -11.45
C LEU A 411 8.35 23.94 -12.00
N VAL A 412 8.34 23.72 -13.32
CA VAL A 412 9.20 22.71 -13.96
C VAL A 412 10.68 23.00 -13.68
N ALA A 413 11.13 24.22 -13.92
CA ALA A 413 12.51 24.61 -13.71
C ALA A 413 12.94 24.46 -12.25
N GLU A 414 12.08 24.87 -11.30
CA GLU A 414 12.33 24.72 -9.86
C GLU A 414 12.41 23.26 -9.42
N LEU A 415 11.49 22.41 -9.90
CA LEU A 415 11.48 20.99 -9.56
C LEU A 415 12.72 20.28 -10.12
N VAL A 416 13.09 20.58 -11.36
CA VAL A 416 14.29 20.01 -11.99
C VAL A 416 15.56 20.48 -11.28
N ALA A 417 15.68 21.77 -10.97
CA ALA A 417 16.81 22.30 -10.22
C ALA A 417 16.91 21.63 -8.84
N SER A 418 15.77 21.44 -8.17
CA SER A 418 15.72 20.76 -6.89
C SER A 418 16.04 19.27 -7.00
N ALA A 419 15.61 18.58 -8.06
CA ALA A 419 15.95 17.18 -8.31
C ALA A 419 17.45 17.01 -8.55
N LYS A 420 18.05 17.87 -9.38
CA LYS A 420 19.51 17.88 -9.64
C LYS A 420 20.31 18.13 -8.36
N LYS A 421 19.85 19.04 -7.49
CA LYS A 421 20.55 19.45 -6.27
C LYS A 421 20.39 18.46 -5.11
N ASP A 422 19.16 18.07 -4.81
CA ASP A 422 18.79 17.40 -3.55
C ASP A 422 18.05 16.06 -3.76
N GLY A 423 17.82 15.64 -5.00
CA GLY A 423 17.09 14.41 -5.33
C GLY A 423 17.90 13.14 -5.04
N ASN A 424 17.20 12.04 -4.76
CA ASN A 424 17.80 10.73 -4.54
C ASN A 424 17.12 9.65 -5.40
N ALA A 425 17.87 9.10 -6.37
CA ALA A 425 17.37 8.09 -7.31
C ALA A 425 16.88 6.80 -6.64
N ARG A 426 17.44 6.38 -5.50
CA ARG A 426 16.98 5.18 -4.77
C ARG A 426 15.62 5.42 -4.12
N ARG A 427 15.41 6.60 -3.52
CA ARG A 427 14.08 7.00 -3.02
C ARG A 427 13.11 7.23 -4.17
N GLY A 428 13.58 7.75 -5.30
CA GLY A 428 12.82 7.89 -6.54
C GLY A 428 12.32 6.55 -7.06
N LEU A 429 13.17 5.52 -7.04
CA LEU A 429 12.78 4.16 -7.38
C LEU A 429 11.72 3.61 -6.41
N ALA A 430 11.80 3.92 -5.11
CA ALA A 430 10.76 3.54 -4.15
C ALA A 430 9.42 4.25 -4.45
N VAL A 431 9.44 5.52 -4.84
CA VAL A 431 8.25 6.25 -5.31
C VAL A 431 7.69 5.61 -6.59
N TYR A 432 8.55 5.33 -7.57
CA TYR A 432 8.17 4.67 -8.83
C TYR A 432 7.49 3.31 -8.62
N ARG A 433 7.98 2.54 -7.65
CA ARG A 433 7.46 1.20 -7.32
C ARG A 433 6.27 1.23 -6.35
N ALA A 434 5.94 2.38 -5.77
CA ALA A 434 4.86 2.47 -4.80
C ALA A 434 3.50 2.27 -5.48
N ALA A 435 2.75 1.26 -5.05
CA ALA A 435 1.45 0.92 -5.60
C ALA A 435 0.47 2.10 -5.65
N ARG A 436 0.53 3.01 -4.66
CA ARG A 436 -0.29 4.23 -4.60
C ARG A 436 -0.06 5.23 -5.74
N PHE A 437 1.05 5.13 -6.47
CA PHE A 437 1.37 6.00 -7.61
C PHE A 437 1.35 5.25 -8.95
N ALA A 438 1.19 3.92 -8.92
CA ALA A 438 0.95 3.04 -10.07
C ALA A 438 1.90 3.17 -11.28
N CYS A 439 3.05 3.86 -11.16
CA CYS A 439 3.96 4.09 -12.29
C CYS A 439 4.44 2.77 -12.91
N LEU A 440 4.80 1.80 -12.06
CA LEU A 440 5.24 0.47 -12.47
C LEU A 440 4.14 -0.35 -13.19
N SER A 441 2.86 -0.09 -12.92
CA SER A 441 1.75 -0.81 -13.57
C SER A 441 1.66 -0.49 -15.05
N CYS A 442 2.06 0.72 -15.46
CA CYS A 442 1.98 1.16 -16.85
C CYS A 442 3.35 1.19 -17.53
N HIS A 443 4.43 1.50 -16.81
CA HIS A 443 5.75 1.73 -17.38
C HIS A 443 6.76 0.65 -16.97
N GLN A 444 7.53 0.20 -17.95
CA GLN A 444 8.62 -0.75 -17.72
C GLN A 444 9.91 -0.01 -17.30
N ALA A 445 10.56 -0.46 -16.22
CA ALA A 445 11.90 -0.06 -15.84
C ALA A 445 12.77 -1.31 -15.57
N GLY A 446 13.86 -1.45 -16.31
CA GLY A 446 14.62 -2.68 -16.38
C GLY A 446 13.75 -3.83 -16.90
N LYS A 447 13.65 -4.92 -16.13
CA LYS A 447 12.81 -6.09 -16.45
C LYS A 447 11.41 -6.03 -15.81
N PHE A 448 11.08 -4.95 -15.11
CA PHE A 448 9.89 -4.86 -14.27
C PHE A 448 8.90 -3.81 -14.78
N GLY A 449 7.60 -4.10 -14.68
CA GLY A 449 6.53 -3.16 -14.98
C GLY A 449 5.72 -3.48 -16.23
N GLY A 450 4.76 -2.60 -16.54
CA GLY A 450 3.81 -2.77 -17.65
C GLY A 450 4.29 -2.23 -18.99
N ALA A 451 3.55 -2.58 -20.04
CA ALA A 451 3.77 -2.13 -21.42
C ALA A 451 2.68 -1.17 -21.92
N VAL A 452 1.85 -0.65 -21.01
CA VAL A 452 0.74 0.27 -21.32
C VAL A 452 1.28 1.63 -21.76
N GLY A 453 2.30 2.11 -21.08
CA GLY A 453 3.05 3.32 -21.42
C GLY A 453 4.44 3.00 -21.96
N PRO A 454 5.20 4.02 -22.38
CA PRO A 454 6.57 3.85 -22.84
C PRO A 454 7.47 3.23 -21.77
N ALA A 455 8.36 2.33 -22.20
CA ALA A 455 9.44 1.84 -21.35
C ALA A 455 10.33 3.02 -20.90
N LEU A 456 10.70 3.04 -19.63
CA LEU A 456 11.44 4.13 -18.99
C LEU A 456 12.88 3.75 -18.62
N SER A 457 13.31 2.51 -18.87
CA SER A 457 14.67 2.03 -18.61
C SER A 457 15.78 2.97 -19.13
N ASP A 458 15.55 3.57 -20.30
CA ASP A 458 16.47 4.52 -20.94
C ASP A 458 15.87 5.93 -21.06
N ALA A 459 14.84 6.27 -20.25
CA ALA A 459 14.18 7.57 -20.33
C ALA A 459 15.17 8.73 -20.11
N GLY A 460 16.08 8.60 -19.15
CA GLY A 460 17.11 9.61 -18.87
C GLY A 460 18.12 9.86 -20.00
N LYS A 461 18.19 8.98 -21.01
CA LYS A 461 19.00 9.19 -22.24
C LYS A 461 18.19 9.85 -23.36
N ARG A 462 16.86 9.69 -23.33
CA ARG A 462 15.95 10.09 -24.42
C ARG A 462 15.20 11.39 -24.14
N LEU A 463 15.01 11.73 -22.87
CA LEU A 463 14.22 12.88 -22.43
C LEU A 463 15.09 13.80 -21.60
N LYS A 464 14.89 15.10 -21.79
CA LYS A 464 15.43 16.12 -20.88
C LYS A 464 14.71 16.02 -19.53
N PRO A 465 15.36 16.37 -18.41
CA PRO A 465 14.71 16.39 -17.10
C PRO A 465 13.45 17.25 -17.06
N GLU A 466 13.44 18.36 -17.80
CA GLU A 466 12.30 19.27 -17.92
C GLU A 466 11.12 18.60 -18.65
N GLU A 467 11.39 17.81 -19.69
CA GLU A 467 10.37 17.04 -20.43
C GLU A 467 9.81 15.90 -19.57
N THR A 468 10.66 15.25 -18.77
CA THR A 468 10.22 14.23 -17.81
C THR A 468 9.33 14.82 -16.73
N ALA A 469 9.71 15.97 -16.17
CA ALA A 469 8.91 16.67 -15.17
C ALA A 469 7.55 17.14 -15.74
N GLU A 470 7.55 17.64 -16.97
CA GLU A 470 6.34 18.06 -17.67
C GLU A 470 5.41 16.87 -17.93
N ALA A 471 5.93 15.74 -18.42
CA ALA A 471 5.14 14.52 -18.64
C ALA A 471 4.55 13.93 -17.35
N ILE A 472 5.23 14.08 -16.20
CA ILE A 472 4.73 13.60 -14.90
C ILE A 472 3.66 14.52 -14.31
N LEU A 473 3.81 15.84 -14.46
CA LEU A 473 2.92 16.83 -13.86
C LEU A 473 1.71 17.17 -14.75
N TRP A 474 1.89 17.14 -16.07
CA TRP A 474 0.88 17.45 -17.08
C TRP A 474 0.96 16.43 -18.23
N PRO A 475 0.49 15.20 -17.99
CA PRO A 475 0.69 14.08 -18.92
C PRO A 475 0.03 14.28 -20.29
N THR A 476 -0.94 15.20 -20.40
CA THR A 476 -1.62 15.55 -21.66
C THR A 476 -0.80 16.44 -22.60
N ARG A 477 0.28 17.08 -22.13
CA ARG A 477 1.05 18.04 -22.92
C ARG A 477 2.06 17.41 -23.88
N LEU A 478 2.60 16.25 -23.49
CA LEU A 478 3.62 15.55 -24.25
C LEU A 478 3.21 14.09 -24.47
N VAL A 479 2.27 13.88 -25.40
CA VAL A 479 1.81 12.55 -25.79
C VAL A 479 2.37 12.22 -27.16
N LYS A 480 3.16 11.15 -27.25
CA LYS A 480 3.61 10.66 -28.55
C LYS A 480 2.44 10.01 -29.31
N PRO A 481 2.39 10.10 -30.65
CA PRO A 481 1.28 9.56 -31.45
C PRO A 481 0.93 8.10 -31.14
N GLU A 482 1.94 7.26 -30.89
CA GLU A 482 1.75 5.83 -30.58
C GLU A 482 1.11 5.54 -29.21
N TYR A 483 1.02 6.55 -28.33
CA TYR A 483 0.39 6.49 -27.00
C TYR A 483 -0.84 7.40 -26.89
N VAL A 484 -1.33 7.93 -28.02
CA VAL A 484 -2.64 8.59 -28.08
C VAL A 484 -3.72 7.50 -28.07
N SER A 485 -4.57 7.53 -27.06
CA SER A 485 -5.72 6.64 -26.90
C SER A 485 -6.90 7.10 -27.74
N TRP A 486 -7.54 6.16 -28.41
CA TRP A 486 -8.71 6.35 -29.25
C TRP A 486 -9.89 5.56 -28.70
N LEU A 487 -11.06 6.19 -28.70
CA LEU A 487 -12.34 5.54 -28.53
C LEU A 487 -12.93 5.27 -29.92
N VAL A 488 -13.16 4.00 -30.23
CA VAL A 488 -13.73 3.52 -31.49
C VAL A 488 -15.10 2.95 -31.19
N GLN A 489 -16.13 3.55 -31.77
CA GLN A 489 -17.51 3.11 -31.66
C GLN A 489 -17.87 2.30 -32.90
N LEU A 490 -18.41 1.11 -32.69
CA LEU A 490 -18.82 0.18 -33.76
C LEU A 490 -20.33 0.28 -34.01
N ASP A 491 -20.76 -0.08 -35.21
CA ASP A 491 -22.18 -0.05 -35.62
C ASP A 491 -23.04 -1.05 -34.83
N ASP A 492 -22.43 -2.10 -34.28
CA ASP A 492 -23.08 -3.06 -33.39
C ASP A 492 -23.28 -2.56 -31.95
N GLY A 493 -22.89 -1.30 -31.69
CA GLY A 493 -23.02 -0.64 -30.40
C GLY A 493 -21.85 -0.88 -29.43
N ARG A 494 -20.86 -1.71 -29.79
CA ARG A 494 -19.64 -1.86 -28.98
C ARG A 494 -18.80 -0.59 -29.03
N SER A 495 -18.07 -0.33 -27.94
CA SER A 495 -17.07 0.73 -27.85
C SER A 495 -15.75 0.11 -27.42
N LEU A 496 -14.71 0.31 -28.22
CA LEU A 496 -13.36 -0.18 -27.97
C LEU A 496 -12.46 1.02 -27.68
N GLN A 497 -11.58 0.90 -26.69
CA GLN A 497 -10.61 1.94 -26.38
C GLN A 497 -9.20 1.39 -26.47
N GLY A 498 -8.29 2.08 -27.16
CA GLY A 498 -6.92 1.62 -27.26
C GLY A 498 -6.00 2.47 -28.12
N TYR A 499 -4.82 1.94 -28.43
CA TYR A 499 -3.82 2.62 -29.25
C TYR A 499 -3.87 2.14 -30.69
N LYS A 500 -3.83 3.06 -31.66
CA LYS A 500 -3.77 2.69 -33.08
C LYS A 500 -2.39 2.11 -33.41
N LYS A 501 -2.33 0.82 -33.73
CA LYS A 501 -1.10 0.14 -34.16
C LYS A 501 -0.88 0.25 -35.66
N ALA A 502 -1.96 0.12 -36.43
CA ALA A 502 -1.95 0.24 -37.88
C ALA A 502 -3.34 0.66 -38.37
N GLU A 503 -3.39 1.38 -39.49
CA GLU A 503 -4.63 1.81 -40.13
C GLU A 503 -4.43 1.77 -41.65
N THR A 504 -5.27 1.01 -42.34
CA THR A 504 -5.33 0.93 -43.81
C THR A 504 -6.67 1.50 -44.29
N PRO A 505 -6.89 1.61 -45.62
CA PRO A 505 -8.20 2.01 -46.14
C PRO A 505 -9.35 1.09 -45.71
N ASP A 506 -9.06 -0.18 -45.41
CA ASP A 506 -10.07 -1.22 -45.13
C ASP A 506 -10.13 -1.63 -43.65
N GLU A 507 -9.03 -1.47 -42.89
CA GLU A 507 -8.94 -1.99 -41.52
C GLU A 507 -8.28 -1.02 -40.53
N LEU A 508 -8.71 -1.08 -39.27
CA LEU A 508 -8.09 -0.45 -38.11
C LEU A 508 -7.59 -1.51 -37.14
N THR A 509 -6.30 -1.46 -36.80
CA THR A 509 -5.68 -2.29 -35.78
C THR A 509 -5.54 -1.51 -34.47
N LEU A 510 -6.29 -1.87 -33.44
CA LEU A 510 -6.35 -1.21 -32.14
C LEU A 510 -5.77 -2.11 -31.04
N LEU A 511 -4.68 -1.69 -30.39
CA LEU A 511 -4.10 -2.37 -29.23
C LEU A 511 -4.86 -2.00 -27.97
N ASP A 512 -5.38 -3.01 -27.26
CA ASP A 512 -6.01 -2.84 -25.96
C ASP A 512 -4.93 -2.60 -24.87
N PRO A 513 -4.93 -1.46 -24.17
CA PRO A 513 -3.98 -1.18 -23.10
C PRO A 513 -4.17 -2.06 -21.85
N ALA A 514 -5.32 -2.73 -21.68
CA ALA A 514 -5.59 -3.61 -20.55
C ALA A 514 -5.01 -5.03 -20.71
N GLY A 515 -4.42 -5.37 -21.87
CA GLY A 515 -3.86 -6.70 -22.14
C GLY A 515 -3.00 -6.78 -23.40
N PRO A 516 -2.56 -7.98 -23.83
CA PRO A 516 -1.81 -8.14 -25.07
C PRO A 516 -2.72 -8.17 -26.33
N THR A 517 -4.03 -7.98 -26.17
CA THR A 517 -5.02 -8.16 -27.24
C THR A 517 -4.97 -7.01 -28.23
N THR A 518 -5.00 -7.36 -29.52
CA THR A 518 -5.15 -6.41 -30.62
C THR A 518 -6.45 -6.70 -31.35
N HIS A 519 -7.28 -5.68 -31.56
CA HIS A 519 -8.49 -5.75 -32.34
C HIS A 519 -8.20 -5.32 -33.77
N VAL A 520 -8.51 -6.18 -34.74
CA VAL A 520 -8.57 -5.80 -36.16
C VAL A 520 -10.04 -5.54 -36.46
N ILE A 521 -10.35 -4.32 -36.89
CA ILE A 521 -11.70 -3.80 -37.05
C ILE A 521 -11.85 -3.37 -38.51
N SER A 522 -12.87 -3.88 -39.21
CA SER A 522 -13.18 -3.39 -40.55
C SER A 522 -13.63 -1.93 -40.48
N LYS A 523 -13.17 -1.09 -41.41
CA LYS A 523 -13.55 0.32 -41.49
C LYS A 523 -15.05 0.53 -41.66
N ASP A 524 -15.70 -0.44 -42.30
CA ASP A 524 -17.13 -0.42 -42.60
C ASP A 524 -18.00 -0.74 -41.36
N GLU A 525 -17.39 -1.23 -40.28
CA GLU A 525 -18.06 -1.51 -39.00
C GLU A 525 -17.92 -0.35 -37.99
N ILE A 526 -17.20 0.72 -38.36
CA ILE A 526 -16.89 1.83 -37.45
C ILE A 526 -17.92 2.95 -37.60
N ALA A 527 -18.81 3.05 -36.62
CA ALA A 527 -19.76 4.15 -36.47
C ALA A 527 -19.08 5.50 -36.17
N GLY A 528 -17.95 5.49 -35.47
CA GLY A 528 -17.23 6.71 -35.12
C GLY A 528 -15.90 6.50 -34.40
N GLN A 529 -15.02 7.50 -34.45
CA GLN A 529 -13.73 7.48 -33.74
C GLN A 529 -13.48 8.83 -33.09
N LYS A 530 -12.93 8.81 -31.87
CA LYS A 530 -12.59 10.00 -31.12
C LYS A 530 -11.26 9.83 -30.39
N GLU A 531 -10.41 10.84 -30.48
CA GLU A 531 -9.22 10.94 -29.65
C GLU A 531 -9.60 11.22 -28.19
N VAL A 532 -9.04 10.43 -27.27
CA VAL A 532 -9.25 10.54 -25.82
C VAL A 532 -8.03 11.18 -25.13
N GLY A 533 -6.89 11.26 -25.80
CA GLY A 533 -5.64 11.81 -25.26
C GLY A 533 -4.73 10.71 -24.72
N THR A 534 -4.16 10.88 -23.52
CA THR A 534 -3.26 9.90 -22.90
C THR A 534 -3.99 9.03 -21.88
N LEU A 535 -3.53 7.79 -21.68
CA LEU A 535 -3.98 6.94 -20.58
C LEU A 535 -3.26 7.23 -19.26
N MET A 536 -2.20 8.04 -19.28
CA MET A 536 -1.52 8.47 -18.06
C MET A 536 -2.43 9.41 -17.26
N PRO A 537 -2.86 9.05 -16.04
CA PRO A 537 -3.80 9.86 -15.29
C PRO A 537 -3.25 11.21 -14.85
N ASP A 538 -4.07 12.25 -14.95
CA ASP A 538 -3.78 13.55 -14.35
C ASP A 538 -3.71 13.46 -12.82
N GLY A 539 -2.92 14.34 -12.21
CA GLY A 539 -2.89 14.48 -10.75
C GLY A 539 -2.14 13.38 -9.98
N LEU A 540 -1.56 12.38 -10.65
CA LEU A 540 -0.71 11.36 -10.01
C LEU A 540 0.42 11.98 -9.17
N ALA A 541 1.08 12.99 -9.73
CA ALA A 541 2.15 13.72 -9.05
C ALA A 541 1.65 14.64 -7.92
N ALA A 542 0.36 14.97 -7.88
CA ALA A 542 -0.24 15.81 -6.84
C ALA A 542 -0.38 15.05 -5.51
N ALA A 543 -0.55 13.72 -5.56
CA ALA A 543 -0.56 12.85 -4.40
C ALA A 543 0.84 12.62 -3.78
N MET A 544 1.89 13.04 -4.47
CA MET A 544 3.27 12.94 -3.98
C MET A 544 3.61 14.14 -3.08
N THR A 545 4.51 13.94 -2.12
CA THR A 545 5.16 15.07 -1.43
C THR A 545 6.17 15.76 -2.37
N GLY A 546 6.58 16.98 -2.03
CA GLY A 546 7.63 17.67 -2.78
C GLY A 546 8.96 16.90 -2.82
N SER A 547 9.30 16.16 -1.75
CA SER A 547 10.46 15.27 -1.74
C SER A 547 10.29 14.07 -2.67
N GLN A 548 9.11 13.46 -2.70
CA GLN A 548 8.83 12.33 -3.56
C GLN A 548 8.88 12.70 -5.05
N ARG A 549 8.34 13.86 -5.44
CA ARG A 549 8.46 14.36 -6.83
C ARG A 549 9.92 14.62 -7.23
N ARG A 550 10.66 15.27 -6.34
CA ARG A 550 12.09 15.56 -6.53
C ARG A 550 12.90 14.28 -6.68
N ASP A 551 12.67 13.31 -5.80
CA ASP A 551 13.37 12.03 -5.79
C ASP A 551 13.00 11.18 -7.02
N LEU A 552 11.72 11.16 -7.43
CA LEU A 552 11.26 10.44 -8.62
C LEU A 552 11.91 10.96 -9.91
N LEU A 553 12.14 12.27 -9.99
CA LEU A 553 12.76 12.91 -11.15
C LEU A 553 14.29 12.71 -11.23
N ARG A 554 14.92 12.24 -10.14
CA ARG A 554 16.38 12.10 -10.03
C ARG A 554 16.89 10.77 -10.56
#